data_AF-A0A8T3T0K4-F1
#
_entry.id   AF-A0A8T3T0K4-F1
#
_cell.length_a   1.000
_cell.length_b   1.000
_cell.length_c   1.000
_cell.angle_alpha   90.00
_cell.angle_beta   90.00
_cell.angle_gamma   90.00
#
_symmetry.space_group_name_H-M   'P 1'
#
loop_
_entity.id
_entity.type
_entity.pdbx_description
1 polymer ?
#
loop_
_entity_poly.entity_id
_entity_poly.type
_entity_poly.pdbx_seq_one_letter_code
_entity_poly.pdbx_strand_id
1 'polypeptide(L)'
;MPALRRLFALLDERERAYRVSRRALVVEGSMGQPRINPVVGLVATLDAEIRQLEDRLSLTPKARMALGVAFGEAHRSLDALNAEFLEQSHD
;
A
#
# COMPACT_ATOMS: atom_id res chain seq x y z
N MET A 1 11.18 -18.31 -1.89
CA MET A 1 10.29 -17.31 -1.27
C MET A 1 8.82 -17.48 -1.71
N PRO A 2 8.03 -18.36 -1.07
CA PRO A 2 6.61 -18.54 -1.40
C PRO A 2 5.74 -17.28 -1.17
N ALA A 3 5.99 -16.53 -0.10
CA ALA A 3 5.22 -15.33 0.24
C ALA A 3 5.38 -14.20 -0.80
N LEU A 4 6.59 -14.01 -1.33
CA LEU A 4 6.85 -13.01 -2.37
C LEU A 4 6.14 -13.36 -3.69
N ARG A 5 6.13 -14.64 -4.09
CA ARG A 5 5.35 -15.10 -5.24
C ARG A 5 3.85 -14.87 -5.06
N ARG A 6 3.34 -15.14 -3.85
CA ARG A 6 1.95 -14.87 -3.50
C ARG A 6 1.63 -13.38 -3.62
N LEU A 7 2.49 -12.48 -3.13
CA LEU A 7 2.31 -11.04 -3.28
C LEU A 7 2.14 -10.63 -4.75
N PHE A 8 3.03 -11.09 -5.65
CA PHE A 8 2.91 -10.79 -7.07
C PHE A 8 1.63 -11.33 -7.70
N ALA A 9 1.22 -12.55 -7.35
CA ALA A 9 -0.04 -13.11 -7.81
C ALA A 9 -1.25 -12.30 -7.35
N LEU A 10 -1.24 -11.82 -6.10
CA LEU A 10 -2.31 -10.98 -5.55
C LEU A 10 -2.35 -9.59 -6.19
N LEU A 11 -1.20 -8.98 -6.47
CA LEU A 11 -1.12 -7.67 -7.16
C LEU A 11 -1.73 -7.76 -8.56
N ASP A 12 -1.38 -8.81 -9.30
CA ASP A 12 -1.89 -9.08 -10.64
C ASP A 12 -3.40 -9.34 -10.64
N GLU A 13 -3.89 -10.12 -9.67
CA GLU A 13 -5.32 -10.38 -9.52
C GLU A 13 -6.11 -9.13 -9.08
N ARG A 14 -5.54 -8.33 -8.17
CA ARG A 14 -6.12 -7.06 -7.73
C ARG A 14 -6.27 -6.11 -8.89
N GLU A 15 -5.29 -6.02 -9.77
CA GLU A 15 -5.35 -5.17 -10.95
C GLU A 15 -6.43 -5.63 -11.94
N ARG A 16 -6.57 -6.94 -12.17
CA ARG A 16 -7.67 -7.48 -12.98
C ARG A 16 -9.04 -7.17 -12.39
N ALA A 17 -9.23 -7.41 -11.09
CA ALA A 17 -10.47 -7.11 -10.38
C ALA A 17 -10.80 -5.62 -10.44
N TYR A 18 -9.80 -4.75 -10.22
CA TYR A 18 -9.95 -3.30 -10.26
C TYR A 18 -10.38 -2.79 -11.63
N ARG A 19 -9.81 -3.32 -12.72
CA ARG A 19 -10.25 -2.97 -14.09
C ARG A 19 -11.71 -3.32 -14.34
N VAL A 20 -12.17 -4.48 -13.84
CA VAL A 20 -13.57 -4.90 -13.96
C VAL A 20 -14.48 -3.98 -13.14
N SER A 21 -14.12 -3.68 -11.88
CA SER A 21 -14.93 -2.82 -11.03
C SER A 21 -15.03 -1.39 -11.55
N ARG A 22 -13.97 -0.88 -12.22
CA ARG A 22 -13.99 0.46 -12.84
C ARG A 22 -14.91 0.60 -14.04
N ARG A 23 -15.24 -0.50 -14.73
CA ARG A 23 -16.16 -0.45 -15.88
C ARG A 23 -17.60 -0.19 -15.43
N ALA A 24 -17.98 -0.74 -14.28
CA ALA A 24 -19.30 -0.54 -13.68
C ALA A 24 -19.22 -0.74 -12.16
N LEU A 25 -19.43 0.35 -11.41
CA LEU A 25 -19.52 0.31 -9.94
C LEU A 25 -20.84 -0.30 -9.46
N VAL A 26 -21.90 -0.15 -10.26
CA VAL A 26 -23.24 -0.68 -10.00
C VAL A 26 -23.63 -1.59 -11.17
N VAL A 27 -24.15 -2.76 -10.85
CA VAL A 27 -24.63 -3.78 -11.80
C VAL A 27 -26.07 -4.17 -11.46
N GLU A 28 -26.77 -4.69 -12.46
CA GLU A 28 -28.10 -5.26 -12.25
C GLU A 28 -27.98 -6.57 -11.44
N GLY A 29 -28.70 -6.64 -10.34
CA GLY A 29 -28.82 -7.83 -9.51
C GLY A 29 -29.73 -8.88 -10.16
N SER A 30 -29.74 -10.09 -9.60
CA SER A 30 -30.52 -11.21 -10.14
C SER A 30 -32.03 -10.99 -10.19
N MET A 31 -32.56 -9.99 -9.45
CA MET A 31 -33.98 -9.61 -9.48
C MET A 31 -34.19 -8.23 -10.12
N GLY A 32 -33.24 -7.77 -10.94
CA GLY A 32 -33.32 -6.49 -11.66
C GLY A 32 -32.99 -5.25 -10.82
N GLN A 33 -32.65 -5.42 -9.53
CA GLN A 33 -32.35 -4.26 -8.67
C GLN A 33 -30.89 -3.81 -8.85
N PRO A 34 -30.59 -2.50 -8.84
CA PRO A 34 -29.21 -2.03 -8.85
C PRO A 34 -28.48 -2.48 -7.58
N ARG A 35 -27.30 -3.07 -7.73
CA ARG A 35 -26.42 -3.46 -6.62
C ARG A 35 -24.99 -3.06 -6.91
N ILE A 36 -24.21 -2.86 -5.84
CA ILE A 36 -22.75 -2.68 -5.98
C ILE A 36 -22.17 -3.92 -6.69
N ASN A 37 -21.28 -3.67 -7.63
CA ASN A 37 -20.57 -4.73 -8.33
C ASN A 37 -19.84 -5.63 -7.31
N PRO A 38 -20.12 -6.95 -7.28
CA PRO A 38 -19.51 -7.87 -6.33
C PRO A 38 -17.98 -7.84 -6.32
N VAL A 39 -17.36 -7.50 -7.46
CA VAL A 39 -15.90 -7.42 -7.63
C VAL A 39 -15.29 -6.27 -6.80
N VAL A 40 -16.07 -5.23 -6.46
CA VAL A 40 -15.59 -4.14 -5.60
C VAL A 40 -15.18 -4.66 -4.22
N GLY A 41 -15.97 -5.59 -3.65
CA GLY A 41 -15.64 -6.22 -2.37
C GLY A 41 -14.35 -7.06 -2.46
N LEU A 42 -14.17 -7.76 -3.58
CA LEU A 42 -12.95 -8.53 -3.84
C LEU A 42 -11.69 -7.64 -3.86
N VAL A 43 -11.75 -6.47 -4.50
CA VAL A 43 -10.62 -5.52 -4.52
C VAL A 43 -10.21 -5.11 -3.10
N ALA A 44 -11.18 -4.79 -2.24
CA ALA A 44 -10.91 -4.41 -0.86
C ALA A 44 -10.25 -5.55 -0.05
N THR A 45 -10.68 -6.80 -0.25
CA THR A 45 -10.07 -7.98 0.37
C THR A 45 -8.63 -8.18 -0.10
N LEU A 46 -8.38 -8.09 -1.42
CA LEU A 46 -7.04 -8.21 -2.00
C LEU A 46 -6.10 -7.12 -1.48
N ASP A 47 -6.57 -5.87 -1.43
CA ASP A 47 -5.79 -4.75 -0.89
C ASP A 47 -5.40 -4.95 0.58
N ALA A 48 -6.25 -5.60 1.39
CA ALA A 48 -5.93 -5.91 2.78
C ALA A 48 -4.84 -6.98 2.89
N GLU A 49 -4.91 -8.04 2.09
CA GLU A 49 -3.91 -9.12 2.10
C GLU A 49 -2.55 -8.66 1.55
N ILE A 50 -2.57 -7.85 0.49
CA ILE A 50 -1.36 -7.22 -0.08
C ILE A 50 -0.64 -6.41 0.99
N ARG A 51 -1.34 -5.51 1.70
CA ARG A 51 -0.75 -4.70 2.78
C ARG A 51 -0.09 -5.54 3.86
N GLN A 52 -0.74 -6.64 4.27
CA GLN A 52 -0.15 -7.54 5.26
C GLN A 52 1.14 -8.21 4.77
N LEU A 53 1.21 -8.58 3.48
CA LEU A 53 2.42 -9.16 2.91
C LEU A 53 3.52 -8.12 2.72
N GLU A 54 3.18 -6.91 2.29
CA GLU A 54 4.12 -5.79 2.17
C GLU A 54 4.76 -5.42 3.51
N ASP A 55 3.97 -5.39 4.58
CA ASP A 55 4.47 -5.14 5.93
C ASP A 55 5.40 -6.27 6.41
N ARG A 56 5.03 -7.54 6.19
CA ARG A 56 5.87 -8.71 6.55
C ARG A 56 7.17 -8.78 5.75
N LEU A 57 7.16 -8.29 4.51
CA LEU A 57 8.31 -8.29 3.62
C LEU A 57 9.14 -7.00 3.71
N SER A 58 8.82 -6.10 4.64
CA SER A 58 9.50 -4.81 4.81
C SER A 58 9.53 -3.96 3.53
N LEU A 59 8.47 -4.02 2.72
CA LEU A 59 8.36 -3.25 1.48
C LEU A 59 7.82 -1.83 1.71
N THR A 60 7.17 -1.59 2.86
CA THR A 60 6.72 -0.25 3.27
C THR A 60 7.83 0.51 4.00
N PRO A 61 7.89 1.86 3.91
CA PRO A 61 8.86 2.66 4.67
C PRO A 61 8.80 2.37 6.18
N LYS A 62 7.58 2.24 6.74
CA LYS A 62 7.36 1.88 8.13
C LYS A 62 7.95 0.52 8.49
N ALA A 63 7.72 -0.50 7.67
CA ALA A 63 8.24 -1.84 7.93
C ALA A 63 9.77 -1.94 7.74
N ARG A 64 10.38 -1.06 6.92
CA ARG A 64 11.85 -0.89 6.86
C ARG A 64 12.41 -0.23 8.12
N MET A 65 11.75 0.80 8.65
CA MET A 65 12.12 1.44 9.92
C MET A 65 12.06 0.44 11.08
N ALA A 66 11.00 -0.38 11.14
CA ALA A 66 10.86 -1.41 12.17
C ALA A 66 11.96 -2.49 12.12
N LEU A 67 12.50 -2.80 10.94
CA LEU A 67 13.62 -3.73 10.76
C LEU A 67 14.98 -3.10 11.13
N GLY A 68 15.02 -1.81 11.49
CA GLY A 68 16.27 -1.08 11.77
C GLY A 68 17.08 -0.73 10.52
N VAL A 69 16.52 -0.92 9.32
CA VAL A 69 17.22 -0.67 8.03
C VAL A 69 17.34 0.83 7.72
N ALA A 70 16.64 1.69 8.45
CA ALA A 70 16.58 3.14 8.21
C ALA A 70 17.18 3.97 9.35
N PHE A 71 18.47 3.80 9.65
CA PHE A 71 19.17 4.71 10.58
C PHE A 71 20.38 5.44 9.99
N GLY A 72 20.90 5.06 8.81
CA GLY A 72 22.04 5.77 8.21
C GLY A 72 21.67 7.10 7.54
N GLU A 73 20.64 7.09 6.68
CA GLU A 73 20.32 8.23 5.80
C GLU A 73 19.33 9.20 6.44
N ALA A 74 18.34 8.69 7.19
CA ALA A 74 17.35 9.50 7.89
C ALA A 74 17.93 10.28 9.09
N HIS A 75 18.94 9.73 9.78
CA HIS A 75 19.63 10.45 10.86
C HIS A 75 20.45 11.62 10.30
N ARG A 76 21.17 11.39 9.19
CA ARG A 76 21.89 12.44 8.46
C ARG A 76 20.96 13.58 8.01
N SER A 77 19.74 13.28 7.54
CA SER A 77 18.79 14.33 7.15
C SER A 77 18.26 15.13 8.34
N LEU A 78 18.06 14.49 9.51
CA LEU A 78 17.60 15.21 10.71
C LEU A 78 18.69 16.12 11.28
N ASP A 79 19.94 15.64 11.33
CA ASP A 79 21.07 16.46 11.78
C ASP A 79 21.28 17.66 10.84
N ALA A 80 21.14 17.46 9.53
CA ALA A 80 21.22 18.54 8.54
C ALA A 80 20.10 19.57 8.70
N LEU A 81 18.85 19.12 8.91
CA LEU A 81 17.71 20.01 9.16
C LEU A 81 17.85 20.79 10.48
N ASN A 82 18.38 20.16 11.52
CA ASN A 82 18.65 20.82 12.79
C ASN A 82 19.76 21.86 12.67
N ALA A 83 20.82 21.58 11.92
CA ALA A 83 21.89 22.54 11.65
C ALA A 83 21.36 23.77 10.91
N GLU A 84 20.54 23.57 9.88
CA GLU A 84 19.91 24.64 9.11
C GLU A 84 18.97 25.50 9.98
N PHE A 85 18.19 24.86 10.87
CA PHE A 85 17.32 25.57 11.80
C PHE A 85 18.10 26.42 12.81
N LEU A 86 19.21 25.88 13.33
CA LEU A 86 20.08 26.59 14.27
C LEU A 86 20.75 27.80 13.61
N GLU A 87 21.23 27.66 12.36
CA GLU A 87 21.81 28.76 11.59
C GLU A 87 20.79 29.90 11.35
N GLN A 88 19.54 29.57 11.05
CA GLN A 88 18.48 30.58 10.83
C GLN A 88 18.01 31.29 12.10
N SER A 89 18.15 30.65 13.27
CA SER A 89 17.74 31.22 14.56
C SER A 89 18.77 32.18 15.20
N HIS A 90 19.91 32.39 14.53
CA HIS A 90 21.00 33.27 14.98
C HIS A 90 21.15 34.56 14.15
N ASP A 91 20.28 34.81 13.17
CA ASP A 91 20.10 36.09 12.46
C ASP A 91 18.86 36.84 12.98
#